data_AF-T1BXH8-F1
#
_entry.id   AF-T1BXH8-F1
#
_cell.length_a   1.000
_cell.length_b   1.000
_cell.length_c   1.000
_cell.angle_alpha   90.00
_cell.angle_beta   90.00
_cell.angle_gamma   90.00
#
_symmetry.space_group_name_H-M   'P 1'
#
loop_
_entity.id
_entity.type
_entity.pdbx_description
1 polymer ?
#
loop_
_entity_poly.entity_id
_entity_poly.type
_entity_poly.pdbx_seq_one_letter_code
_entity_poly.pdbx_strand_id
1 'polypeptide(L)'
;MSDVSNDVLGVFNQSLDALRSCGAKVETVSIPAVRYGLSSYYLIAPAEASSNLARFDGVRYGLRVTGADMNETYGLSREAGFGPEVKRRIMLGTYALSAGYYDALYGKAQKVRTLIVSEFARAYSDF
;
A
#
# COMPACT_ATOMS: atom_id res chain seq x y z
N MET A 1 19.57 -6.23 7.17
CA MET A 1 18.51 -7.07 7.78
C MET A 1 18.61 -6.96 9.31
N SER A 2 18.59 -5.74 9.86
CA SER A 2 18.71 -5.51 11.32
C SER A 2 17.38 -5.60 12.06
N ASP A 3 16.26 -5.64 11.33
CA ASP A 3 14.93 -5.41 11.91
C ASP A 3 14.06 -6.69 11.97
N VAL A 4 14.62 -7.85 11.60
CA VAL A 4 13.93 -9.14 11.67
C VAL A 4 14.38 -9.87 12.92
N SER A 5 13.43 -10.38 13.70
CA SER A 5 13.71 -11.11 14.94
C SER A 5 14.51 -12.40 14.68
N ASN A 6 15.41 -12.72 15.61
CA ASN A 6 16.34 -13.85 15.47
C ASN A 6 15.63 -15.21 15.42
N ASP A 7 14.51 -15.37 16.14
CA ASP A 7 13.69 -16.58 16.09
C ASP A 7 13.09 -16.79 14.69
N VAL A 8 12.57 -15.73 14.07
CA VAL A 8 12.04 -15.74 12.70
C VAL A 8 13.15 -16.08 11.69
N LEU A 9 14.34 -15.49 11.84
CA LEU A 9 15.49 -15.82 10.98
C LEU A 9 15.91 -17.29 11.14
N GLY A 10 15.85 -17.82 12.36
CA GLY A 10 16.13 -19.23 12.64
C GLY A 10 15.20 -20.16 11.87
N VAL A 11 13.89 -19.94 11.94
CA VAL A 11 12.87 -20.73 11.23
C VAL A 11 12.99 -20.56 9.70
N PHE A 12 13.28 -19.35 9.24
CA PHE A 12 13.50 -19.08 7.82
C PHE A 12 14.69 -19.88 7.27
N ASN A 13 15.83 -19.90 7.97
CA ASN A 13 17.01 -20.65 7.55
C ASN A 13 16.76 -22.17 7.52
N GLN A 14 16.02 -22.71 8.48
CA GLN A 14 15.60 -24.13 8.45
C GLN A 14 14.77 -24.47 7.21
N SER A 15 13.92 -23.53 6.76
CA SER A 15 13.14 -23.70 5.52
C SER A 15 14.03 -23.72 4.28
N LEU A 16 15.11 -22.93 4.26
CA LEU A 16 16.10 -22.97 3.17
C LEU A 16 16.86 -24.32 3.14
N ASP A 17 17.22 -24.87 4.30
CA ASP A 17 17.91 -26.16 4.39
C ASP A 17 17.02 -27.33 3.95
N ALA A 18 15.72 -27.27 4.26
CA ALA A 18 14.75 -28.23 3.75
C ALA A 18 14.67 -28.19 2.21
N LEU A 19 14.60 -26.99 1.61
CA LEU A 19 14.62 -26.83 0.15
C LEU A 19 15.89 -27.41 -0.49
N ARG A 20 17.07 -27.13 0.10
CA ARG A 20 18.35 -27.70 -0.34
C ARG A 20 18.35 -29.22 -0.26
N SER A 21 17.80 -29.80 0.82
CA SER A 21 17.72 -31.25 1.02
C SER A 21 16.81 -31.94 -0.01
N CYS A 22 15.81 -31.21 -0.53
CA CYS A 22 14.97 -31.66 -1.65
C CYS A 22 15.62 -31.45 -3.04
N GLY A 23 16.86 -30.97 -3.10
CA GLY A 23 17.62 -30.77 -4.34
C GLY A 23 17.47 -29.39 -4.97
N ALA A 24 16.82 -28.41 -4.30
CA ALA A 24 16.72 -27.05 -4.82
C ALA A 24 18.05 -26.29 -4.72
N LYS A 25 18.39 -25.52 -5.75
CA LYS A 25 19.48 -24.56 -5.70
C LYS A 25 18.99 -23.27 -5.03
N VAL A 26 19.55 -22.94 -3.86
CA VAL A 26 19.20 -21.75 -3.08
C VAL A 26 20.33 -20.75 -3.16
N GLU A 27 20.09 -19.62 -3.81
CA GLU A 27 21.04 -18.52 -4.00
C GLU A 27 20.57 -17.23 -3.33
N THR A 28 21.50 -16.33 -3.03
CA THR A 28 21.19 -15.01 -2.48
C THR A 28 21.07 -13.98 -3.59
N VAL A 29 19.99 -13.20 -3.58
CA VAL A 29 19.78 -12.06 -4.50
C VAL A 29 19.67 -10.75 -3.74
N SER A 30 19.93 -9.63 -4.43
CA SER A 30 19.80 -8.28 -3.87
C SER A 30 18.79 -7.46 -4.66
N ILE A 31 17.80 -6.90 -3.95
CA ILE A 31 16.73 -6.05 -4.48
C ILE A 31 16.66 -4.77 -3.62
N PRO A 32 17.61 -3.83 -3.79
CA PRO A 32 17.75 -2.67 -2.91
C PRO A 32 16.49 -1.78 -2.84
N ALA A 33 15.71 -1.68 -3.92
CA ALA A 33 14.54 -0.83 -3.98
C ALA A 33 13.40 -1.28 -3.05
N VAL A 34 13.40 -2.53 -2.58
CA VAL A 34 12.40 -3.06 -1.63
C VAL A 34 12.35 -2.23 -0.34
N ARG A 35 13.45 -1.57 0.06
CA ARG A 35 13.46 -0.66 1.20
C ARG A 35 12.46 0.50 1.09
N TYR A 36 12.07 0.86 -0.13
CA TYR A 36 11.08 1.91 -0.41
C TYR A 36 9.66 1.36 -0.64
N GLY A 37 9.48 0.04 -0.53
CA GLY A 37 8.20 -0.62 -0.78
C GLY A 37 7.10 -0.12 0.14
N LEU A 38 7.38 -0.05 1.45
CA LEU A 38 6.40 0.39 2.44
C LEU A 38 5.97 1.86 2.23
N SER A 39 6.94 2.76 2.03
CA SER A 39 6.65 4.19 1.82
C SER A 39 5.88 4.42 0.52
N SER A 40 6.24 3.74 -0.56
CA SER A 40 5.54 3.85 -1.85
C SER A 40 4.12 3.29 -1.75
N TYR A 41 3.95 2.15 -1.06
CA TYR A 41 2.64 1.56 -0.79
C TYR A 41 1.72 2.52 -0.04
N TYR A 42 2.22 3.20 1.00
CA TYR A 42 1.44 4.16 1.77
C TYR A 42 1.13 5.47 1.04
N LEU A 43 1.72 5.73 -0.12
CA LEU A 43 1.28 6.82 -1.01
C LEU A 43 0.28 6.32 -2.04
N ILE A 44 0.55 5.17 -2.68
CA ILE A 44 -0.30 4.65 -3.76
C ILE A 44 -1.63 4.12 -3.22
N ALA A 45 -1.61 3.23 -2.23
CA ALA A 45 -2.81 2.56 -1.78
C ALA A 45 -3.83 3.51 -1.13
N PRO A 46 -3.43 4.48 -0.26
CA PRO A 46 -4.36 5.48 0.25
C PRO A 46 -4.89 6.43 -0.82
N ALA A 47 -4.06 6.83 -1.80
CA ALA A 47 -4.50 7.66 -2.93
C ALA A 47 -5.58 6.95 -3.76
N GLU A 48 -5.39 5.68 -4.09
CA GLU A 48 -6.41 4.90 -4.79
C GLU A 48 -7.64 4.67 -3.90
N ALA A 49 -7.45 4.43 -2.60
CA ALA A 49 -8.54 4.28 -1.64
C ALA A 49 -9.40 5.55 -1.53
N SER A 50 -8.83 6.75 -1.56
CA SER A 50 -9.60 8.00 -1.44
C SER A 50 -10.60 8.17 -2.59
N SER A 51 -10.23 7.76 -3.81
CA SER A 51 -11.12 7.72 -4.96
C SER A 51 -12.08 6.52 -4.91
N ASN A 52 -11.57 5.31 -4.64
CA ASN A 52 -12.39 4.10 -4.64
C ASN A 52 -13.51 4.15 -3.59
N LEU A 53 -13.25 4.71 -2.41
CA LEU A 53 -14.22 4.85 -1.33
C LEU A 53 -15.09 6.11 -1.44
N ALA A 54 -14.85 6.98 -2.44
CA ALA A 54 -15.71 8.15 -2.68
C ALA A 54 -17.16 7.74 -3.01
N ARG A 55 -17.36 6.55 -3.58
CA ARG A 55 -18.68 5.99 -3.92
C ARG A 55 -19.61 5.74 -2.72
N PHE A 56 -19.05 5.70 -1.51
CA PHE A 56 -19.84 5.53 -0.27
C PHE A 56 -20.23 6.91 0.23
N ASP A 57 -21.38 7.36 -0.24
CA ASP A 57 -21.91 8.72 -0.05
C ASP A 57 -23.34 8.73 0.52
N GLY A 58 -23.95 7.56 0.72
CA GLY A 58 -25.31 7.42 1.27
C GLY A 58 -26.44 7.76 0.28
N VAL A 59 -26.14 7.99 -1.01
CA VAL A 59 -27.15 8.36 -2.02
C VAL A 59 -27.86 7.12 -2.58
N ARG A 60 -27.06 6.14 -3.01
CA ARG A 60 -27.58 4.94 -3.70
C ARG A 60 -27.78 3.76 -2.75
N TYR A 61 -26.91 3.62 -1.76
CA TYR A 61 -26.88 2.48 -0.85
C TYR A 61 -26.08 2.80 0.42
N GLY A 62 -26.23 1.94 1.44
CA GLY A 62 -25.47 2.01 2.69
C GLY A 62 -26.05 2.98 3.71
N LEU A 63 -25.21 3.41 4.65
CA LEU A 63 -25.56 4.36 5.69
C LEU A 63 -25.83 5.75 5.09
N ARG A 64 -26.95 6.36 5.51
CA ARG A 64 -27.26 7.76 5.21
C ARG A 64 -27.62 8.49 6.50
N VAL A 65 -26.94 9.60 6.74
CA VAL A 65 -27.25 10.57 7.79
C VAL A 65 -27.67 11.87 7.09
N THR A 66 -28.94 12.25 7.23
CA THR A 66 -29.52 13.42 6.56
C THR A 66 -29.03 14.71 7.23
N GLY A 67 -28.39 15.58 6.44
CA GLY A 67 -28.05 16.95 6.82
C GLY A 67 -29.05 17.98 6.27
N ALA A 68 -28.78 19.27 6.48
CA ALA A 68 -29.58 20.38 5.95
C ALA A 68 -29.50 20.47 4.42
N ASP A 69 -28.38 20.05 3.84
CA ASP A 69 -28.19 19.95 2.39
C ASP A 69 -27.44 18.66 1.98
N MET A 70 -27.18 18.52 0.68
CA MET A 70 -26.49 17.35 0.14
C MET A 70 -25.01 17.28 0.55
N ASN A 71 -24.32 18.41 0.67
CA ASN A 71 -22.91 18.43 1.08
C ASN A 71 -22.77 17.99 2.54
N GLU A 72 -23.66 18.49 3.40
CA GLU A 72 -23.71 18.07 4.79
C GLU A 72 -24.11 16.60 4.92
N THR A 73 -25.09 16.14 4.12
CA THR A 73 -25.46 14.71 4.05
C THR A 73 -24.26 13.84 3.68
N TYR A 74 -23.43 14.24 2.72
CA TYR A 74 -22.19 13.53 2.38
C TYR A 74 -21.19 13.49 3.53
N GLY A 75 -20.93 14.64 4.15
CA GLY A 75 -20.01 14.77 5.27
C GLY A 75 -20.40 13.88 6.44
N LEU A 76 -21.63 14.02 6.92
CA LEU A 76 -22.16 13.28 8.07
C LEU A 76 -22.22 11.77 7.81
N SER A 77 -22.71 11.35 6.63
CA SER A 77 -22.81 9.92 6.29
C SER A 77 -21.44 9.25 6.27
N ARG A 78 -20.43 9.93 5.72
CA ARG A 78 -19.04 9.42 5.65
C ARG A 78 -18.35 9.47 7.01
N GLU A 79 -18.61 10.51 7.80
CA GLU A 79 -18.04 10.63 9.14
C GLU A 79 -18.50 9.52 10.08
N ALA A 80 -19.81 9.24 10.07
CA ALA A 80 -20.43 8.18 10.86
C ALA A 80 -20.10 6.77 10.32
N GLY A 81 -19.98 6.63 9.00
CA GLY A 81 -19.77 5.33 8.35
C GLY A 81 -18.32 4.83 8.40
N PHE A 82 -17.32 5.72 8.32
CA PHE A 82 -15.92 5.32 8.30
C PHE A 82 -15.24 5.39 9.67
N GLY A 83 -14.57 4.31 10.03
CA GLY A 83 -13.70 4.26 11.21
C GLY A 83 -12.46 5.17 11.07
N PRO A 84 -11.74 5.42 12.19
CA PRO A 84 -10.63 6.38 12.23
C PRO A 84 -9.51 6.09 11.22
N GLU A 85 -9.14 4.81 11.03
CA GLU A 85 -8.07 4.43 10.09
C GLU A 85 -8.45 4.68 8.64
N VAL A 86 -9.68 4.37 8.26
CA VAL A 86 -10.17 4.60 6.89
C VAL A 86 -10.22 6.09 6.60
N LYS A 87 -10.69 6.91 7.54
CA LYS A 87 -10.68 8.37 7.42
C LYS A 87 -9.25 8.91 7.24
N ARG A 88 -8.28 8.46 8.05
CA ARG A 88 -6.87 8.86 7.89
C ARG A 88 -6.33 8.54 6.50
N ARG A 89 -6.60 7.34 5.97
CA ARG A 89 -6.15 6.94 4.63
C ARG A 89 -6.79 7.76 3.53
N ILE A 90 -8.09 8.03 3.63
CA ILE A 90 -8.79 8.90 2.68
C ILE A 90 -8.16 10.30 2.68
N MET A 91 -7.91 10.88 3.85
CA MET A 91 -7.29 12.20 3.96
C MET A 91 -5.88 12.24 3.36
N LEU A 92 -5.03 11.27 3.71
CA LEU A 92 -3.66 11.18 3.17
C LEU A 92 -3.67 10.94 1.65
N GLY A 93 -4.58 10.10 1.16
CA GLY A 93 -4.73 9.81 -0.25
C GLY A 93 -5.21 11.02 -1.06
N THR A 94 -6.23 11.73 -0.57
CA THR A 94 -6.71 12.97 -1.18
C THR A 94 -5.61 14.03 -1.22
N TYR A 95 -4.81 14.14 -0.15
CA TYR A 95 -3.66 15.04 -0.13
C TYR A 95 -2.59 14.66 -1.16
N ALA A 96 -2.24 13.37 -1.25
CA ALA A 96 -1.27 12.87 -2.22
C ALA A 96 -1.68 13.09 -3.68
N LEU A 97 -2.98 13.19 -3.96
CA LEU A 97 -3.54 13.47 -5.29
C LEU A 97 -3.83 14.96 -5.55
N SER A 98 -3.67 15.82 -4.53
CA SER A 98 -4.02 17.23 -4.64
C SER A 98 -3.08 17.99 -5.60
N ALA A 99 -3.61 19.05 -6.21
CA ALA A 99 -2.85 19.92 -7.09
C ALA A 99 -1.60 20.47 -6.37
N GLY A 100 -0.44 20.37 -7.01
CA GLY A 100 0.86 20.75 -6.45
C GLY A 100 1.61 19.64 -5.72
N TYR A 101 0.92 18.57 -5.28
CA TYR A 101 1.57 17.44 -4.57
C TYR A 101 1.59 16.14 -5.37
N TYR A 102 0.77 16.03 -6.43
CA TYR A 102 0.65 14.82 -7.25
C TYR A 102 2.01 14.28 -7.72
N ASP A 103 2.80 15.09 -8.43
CA ASP A 103 4.08 14.63 -9.00
C ASP A 103 5.10 14.30 -7.92
N ALA A 104 5.12 15.08 -6.84
CA ALA A 104 6.05 14.94 -5.74
C ALA A 104 5.78 13.69 -4.88
N LEU A 105 4.51 13.30 -4.75
CA LEU A 105 4.07 12.18 -3.91
C LEU A 105 3.62 10.99 -4.75
N TYR A 106 2.41 11.04 -5.31
CA TYR A 106 1.82 9.90 -6.02
C TYR A 106 2.64 9.50 -7.27
N GLY A 107 3.01 10.48 -8.11
CA GLY A 107 3.84 10.25 -9.29
C GLY A 107 5.22 9.70 -8.94
N LYS A 108 5.86 10.20 -7.88
CA LYS A 108 7.14 9.67 -7.39
C LYS A 108 7.00 8.23 -6.88
N ALA A 109 5.94 7.92 -6.14
CA ALA A 109 5.68 6.57 -5.64
C ALA A 109 5.45 5.57 -6.78
N GLN A 110 4.74 5.95 -7.84
CA GLN A 110 4.56 5.10 -9.03
C GLN A 110 5.89 4.79 -9.74
N LYS A 111 6.81 5.76 -9.82
CA LYS A 111 8.17 5.53 -10.35
C LYS A 111 8.95 4.54 -9.49
N VAL A 112 8.84 4.63 -8.16
CA VAL A 112 9.47 3.67 -7.24
C VAL A 112 8.86 2.27 -7.38
N ARG A 113 7.53 2.17 -7.54
CA ARG A 113 6.87 0.89 -7.84
C ARG A 113 7.45 0.25 -9.10
N THR A 114 7.67 1.04 -10.15
CA THR A 114 8.29 0.58 -11.40
C THR A 114 9.72 0.10 -11.16
N LEU A 115 10.52 0.84 -10.38
CA LEU A 115 11.87 0.45 -10.01
C LEU A 115 11.89 -0.92 -9.30
N ILE A 116 11.00 -1.12 -8.32
CA ILE A 116 10.89 -2.40 -7.60
C ILE A 116 10.57 -3.54 -8.57
N VAL A 117 9.58 -3.35 -9.46
CA VAL A 117 9.21 -4.35 -10.47
C VAL A 117 10.40 -4.71 -11.37
N SER A 118 11.14 -3.71 -11.86
CA SER A 118 12.30 -3.93 -12.71
C SER A 118 13.42 -4.68 -11.99
N GLU A 119 13.67 -4.39 -10.71
CA GLU A 119 14.68 -5.11 -9.93
C GLU A 119 14.30 -6.57 -9.68
N PHE A 120 13.03 -6.86 -9.41
CA PHE A 120 12.54 -8.25 -9.34
C PHE A 120 12.67 -8.95 -10.69
N ALA A 121 12.28 -8.32 -11.80
CA ALA A 121 12.40 -8.90 -13.13
C ALA A 121 13.86 -9.27 -13.47
N ARG A 122 14.81 -8.40 -13.10
CA ARG A 122 16.25 -8.67 -13.23
C ARG A 122 16.70 -9.81 -12.31
N ALA A 123 16.23 -9.85 -11.06
CA ALA A 123 16.59 -10.96 -10.16
C ALA A 123 16.09 -12.31 -10.68
N TYR A 124 14.91 -12.34 -11.32
CA TYR A 124 14.35 -13.55 -11.90
C TYR A 124 14.98 -13.96 -13.23
N SER A 125 15.72 -13.09 -13.94
CA SER A 125 16.38 -13.50 -15.19
C SER A 125 17.59 -14.41 -14.97
N ASP A 126 18.06 -14.51 -13.74
CA ASP A 126 19.26 -15.28 -13.37
C ASP A 126 18.92 -16.72 -12.91
N PHE A 127 17.65 -17.14 -13.00
CA PHE A 127 17.12 -18.46 -12.60
C PHE A 127 16.20 -19.04 -13.68
#